data_AF-F0S8K8-F1
#
_entry.id   AF-F0S8K8-F1
#
_cell.length_a   1.000
_cell.length_b   1.000
_cell.length_c   1.000
_cell.angle_alpha   90.00
_cell.angle_beta   90.00
_cell.angle_gamma   90.00
#
_symmetry.space_group_name_H-M   'P 1'
#
loop_
_entity.id
_entity.type
_entity.pdbx_description
1 polymer ?
#
loop_
_entity_poly.entity_id
_entity_poly.type
_entity_poly.pdbx_seq_one_letter_code
_entity_poly.pdbx_strand_id
1 'polypeptide(L)'
;MRNYFSKILQVMTVITFLVLHNVYAQKDKTTLSFNTSVQYGSQSNNLSVLISTDFNGDYSLESIKSATWEDITKKIKLATDKILAESGEIDLAKNLVAGKPLYLAFKYNGQASTKPSQRGWGISNVTINYKGETKTLPIKDFKIVDNKENHEGATWIKGADMMRFRSNQSVKASESWAIVKIGE
;
A
#
# COMPACT_ATOMS: atom_id res chain seq x y z
N MET A 1 -26.88 47.52 21.67
CA MET A 1 -27.12 46.05 21.71
C MET A 1 -27.19 45.37 20.34
N ARG A 2 -27.87 45.94 19.32
CA ARG A 2 -28.04 45.30 17.98
C ARG A 2 -26.71 44.95 17.25
N ASN A 3 -25.67 45.78 17.38
CA ASN A 3 -24.37 45.55 16.73
C ASN A 3 -23.52 44.43 17.35
N TYR A 4 -23.72 44.11 18.63
CA TYR A 4 -22.99 43.02 19.30
C TYR A 4 -23.58 41.66 18.95
N PHE A 5 -24.92 41.55 18.92
CA PHE A 5 -25.61 40.33 18.50
C PHE A 5 -25.31 39.95 17.05
N SER A 6 -25.23 40.93 16.14
CA SER A 6 -24.86 40.68 14.74
C SER A 6 -23.42 40.17 14.60
N LYS A 7 -22.46 40.73 15.35
CA LYS A 7 -21.05 40.26 15.34
C LYS A 7 -20.91 38.86 15.93
N ILE A 8 -21.61 38.55 17.02
CA ILE A 8 -21.60 37.20 17.63
C ILE A 8 -22.20 36.18 16.66
N LEU A 9 -23.31 36.51 15.99
CA LEU A 9 -23.93 35.63 15.00
C LEU A 9 -22.98 35.39 13.80
N GLN A 10 -22.30 36.42 13.30
CA GLN A 10 -21.31 36.31 12.22
C GLN A 10 -20.11 35.43 12.61
N VAL A 11 -19.58 35.60 13.83
CA VAL A 11 -18.47 34.79 14.34
C VAL A 11 -18.89 33.33 14.54
N MET A 12 -20.10 33.08 15.05
CA MET A 12 -20.65 31.73 15.18
C MET A 12 -20.86 31.05 13.82
N THR A 13 -21.33 31.79 12.80
CA THR A 13 -21.44 31.25 11.44
C THR A 13 -20.07 30.90 10.86
N VAL A 14 -19.07 31.76 11.02
CA VAL A 14 -17.70 31.51 10.52
C VAL A 14 -17.05 30.32 11.22
N ILE A 15 -17.17 30.21 12.54
CA ILE A 15 -16.66 29.07 13.32
C ILE A 15 -17.37 27.78 12.91
N THR A 16 -18.70 27.81 12.79
CA THR A 16 -19.48 26.63 12.36
C THR A 16 -19.10 26.20 10.95
N PHE A 17 -18.90 27.15 10.02
CA PHE A 17 -18.45 26.86 8.66
C PHE A 17 -17.05 26.26 8.65
N LEU A 18 -16.09 26.84 9.38
CA LEU A 18 -14.72 26.31 9.51
C LEU A 18 -14.68 24.92 10.12
N VAL A 19 -15.45 24.67 11.18
CA VAL A 19 -15.52 23.34 11.82
C VAL A 19 -16.16 22.32 10.88
N LEU A 20 -17.27 22.66 10.22
CA LEU A 20 -17.92 21.77 9.25
C LEU A 20 -17.02 21.45 8.06
N HIS A 21 -16.30 22.43 7.51
CA HIS A 21 -15.38 22.20 6.39
C HIS A 21 -14.21 21.31 6.77
N ASN A 22 -13.61 21.51 7.95
CA ASN A 22 -12.52 20.66 8.41
C ASN A 22 -13.00 19.23 8.72
N VAL A 23 -14.18 19.09 9.34
CA VAL A 23 -14.79 17.77 9.61
C VAL A 23 -15.16 17.05 8.30
N TYR A 24 -15.70 17.75 7.29
CA TYR A 24 -15.97 17.15 5.98
C TYR A 24 -14.69 16.79 5.23
N ALA A 25 -13.69 17.69 5.20
CA ALA A 25 -12.42 17.43 4.54
C ALA A 25 -11.67 16.23 5.13
N GLN A 26 -11.82 15.96 6.43
CA GLN A 26 -11.23 14.79 7.09
C GLN A 26 -12.07 13.51 6.93
N LYS A 27 -13.38 13.64 6.73
CA LYS A 27 -14.32 12.54 6.45
C LYS A 27 -14.23 12.02 5.01
N ASP A 28 -13.61 12.74 4.09
CA ASP A 28 -13.51 12.35 2.68
C ASP A 28 -12.16 11.72 2.28
N LYS A 29 -11.20 11.60 3.21
CA LYS A 29 -9.87 11.09 2.89
C LYS A 29 -9.82 9.57 3.06
N THR A 30 -9.79 8.83 1.96
CA THR A 30 -9.40 7.41 1.99
C THR A 30 -7.89 7.31 1.89
N THR A 31 -7.22 6.80 2.93
CA THR A 31 -5.76 6.71 2.96
C THR A 31 -5.26 5.28 3.17
N LEU A 32 -4.10 4.99 2.60
CA LEU A 32 -3.31 3.78 2.84
C LEU A 32 -2.06 4.16 3.64
N SER A 33 -1.72 3.35 4.64
CA SER A 33 -0.45 3.43 5.36
C SER A 33 0.05 2.02 5.71
N PHE A 34 1.36 1.84 5.79
CA PHE A 34 2.02 0.59 6.14
C PHE A 34 3.47 0.84 6.57
N ASN A 35 4.08 -0.15 7.21
CA ASN A 35 5.50 -0.13 7.53
C ASN A 35 6.29 -0.97 6.54
N THR A 36 7.49 -0.51 6.21
CA THR A 36 8.47 -1.27 5.44
C THR A 36 9.77 -1.44 6.20
N SER A 37 10.52 -2.50 5.92
CA SER A 37 11.93 -2.64 6.26
C SER A 37 12.67 -3.32 5.12
N VAL A 38 13.97 -3.08 5.00
CA VAL A 38 14.79 -3.66 3.93
C VAL A 38 16.12 -4.18 4.49
N GLN A 39 16.53 -5.34 4.02
CA GLN A 39 17.76 -5.99 4.50
C GLN A 39 18.40 -6.83 3.41
N TYR A 40 19.71 -7.08 3.57
CA TYR A 40 20.54 -7.83 2.62
C TYR A 40 20.57 -7.22 1.23
N GLY A 41 21.48 -7.75 0.39
CA GLY A 41 21.59 -7.36 -1.01
C GLY A 41 21.92 -5.86 -1.20
N SER A 42 22.01 -5.47 -2.45
CA SER A 42 22.33 -4.09 -2.85
C SER A 42 21.42 -3.59 -3.98
N GLN A 43 20.68 -4.48 -4.64
CA GLN A 43 19.81 -4.14 -5.76
C GLN A 43 18.68 -3.19 -5.32
N SER A 44 18.62 -2.00 -5.92
CA SER A 44 17.56 -1.02 -5.71
C SER A 44 16.31 -1.36 -6.53
N ASN A 45 15.19 -0.71 -6.21
CA ASN A 45 13.95 -0.72 -7.01
C ASN A 45 13.37 -2.12 -7.27
N ASN A 46 13.52 -3.04 -6.32
CA ASN A 46 12.97 -4.40 -6.39
C ASN A 46 11.66 -4.57 -5.60
N LEU A 47 11.11 -3.48 -5.05
CA LEU A 47 9.77 -3.44 -4.47
C LEU A 47 8.97 -2.32 -5.14
N SER A 48 7.81 -2.67 -5.67
CA SER A 48 6.79 -1.72 -6.12
C SER A 48 5.52 -1.90 -5.30
N VAL A 49 4.81 -0.81 -5.05
CA VAL A 49 3.48 -0.80 -4.45
C VAL A 49 2.51 -0.33 -5.52
N LEU A 50 1.56 -1.20 -5.83
CA LEU A 50 0.67 -1.06 -6.97
C LEU A 50 -0.78 -1.12 -6.52
N ILE A 51 -1.67 -0.46 -7.26
CA ILE A 51 -3.11 -0.57 -7.10
C ILE A 51 -3.79 -0.87 -8.43
N SER A 52 -4.90 -1.60 -8.40
CA SER A 52 -5.69 -1.92 -9.60
C SER A 52 -7.18 -1.88 -9.31
N THR A 53 -7.95 -1.38 -10.27
CA THR A 53 -9.42 -1.37 -10.23
C THR A 53 -10.07 -2.32 -11.25
N ASP A 54 -9.25 -3.01 -12.05
CA ASP A 54 -9.66 -3.91 -13.12
C ASP A 54 -9.12 -5.34 -12.95
N PHE A 55 -8.28 -5.60 -11.95
CA PHE A 55 -7.90 -6.97 -11.58
C PHE A 55 -9.15 -7.77 -11.21
N ASN A 56 -9.34 -8.88 -11.92
CA ASN A 56 -10.57 -9.68 -11.88
C ASN A 56 -10.64 -10.69 -10.72
N GLY A 57 -9.59 -10.78 -9.89
CA GLY A 57 -9.52 -11.73 -8.78
C GLY A 57 -9.06 -13.14 -9.15
N ASP A 58 -8.67 -13.40 -10.41
CA ASP A 58 -7.94 -14.62 -10.78
C ASP A 58 -6.46 -14.46 -10.44
N TYR A 59 -5.98 -15.27 -9.50
CA TYR A 59 -4.61 -15.24 -8.99
C TYR A 59 -3.62 -16.06 -9.82
N SER A 60 -3.95 -16.39 -11.07
CA SER A 60 -2.95 -16.80 -12.05
C SER A 60 -1.98 -15.64 -12.37
N LEU A 61 -0.70 -15.94 -12.57
CA LEU A 61 0.29 -14.90 -12.89
C LEU A 61 -0.03 -14.20 -14.22
N GLU A 62 -0.65 -14.91 -15.16
CA GLU A 62 -1.11 -14.35 -16.44
C GLU A 62 -2.21 -13.32 -16.24
N SER A 63 -3.24 -13.62 -15.45
CA SER A 63 -4.32 -12.68 -15.14
C SER A 63 -3.84 -11.47 -14.34
N ILE A 64 -2.93 -11.68 -13.39
CA ILE A 64 -2.31 -10.57 -12.64
C ILE A 64 -1.58 -9.62 -13.60
N LYS A 65 -0.88 -10.14 -14.60
CA LYS A 65 -0.12 -9.34 -15.56
C LYS A 65 -0.98 -8.69 -16.65
N SER A 66 -2.17 -9.20 -16.92
CA SER A 66 -3.09 -8.62 -17.90
C SER A 66 -3.91 -7.44 -17.34
N ALA A 67 -4.06 -7.36 -16.01
CA ALA A 67 -4.70 -6.23 -15.34
C ALA A 67 -3.87 -4.94 -15.41
N THR A 68 -4.53 -3.80 -15.27
CA THR A 68 -3.89 -2.49 -15.20
C THR A 68 -3.51 -2.15 -13.77
N TRP A 69 -2.21 -1.93 -13.53
CA TRP A 69 -1.68 -1.56 -12.23
C TRP A 69 -1.11 -0.13 -12.25
N GLU A 70 -1.66 0.76 -11.42
CA GLU A 70 -1.04 2.06 -11.14
C GLU A 70 0.08 1.88 -10.12
N ASP A 71 1.30 2.30 -10.48
CA ASP A 71 2.44 2.32 -9.57
C ASP A 71 2.42 3.58 -8.70
N ILE A 72 2.20 3.38 -7.39
CA ILE A 72 2.16 4.44 -6.38
C ILE A 72 3.45 4.52 -5.55
N THR A 73 4.48 3.75 -5.88
CA THR A 73 5.72 3.63 -5.09
C THR A 73 6.38 4.98 -4.85
N LYS A 74 6.33 5.91 -5.82
CA LYS A 74 6.91 7.26 -5.68
C LYS A 74 6.22 8.12 -4.61
N LYS A 75 5.00 7.78 -4.20
CA LYS A 75 4.24 8.48 -3.15
C LYS A 75 4.62 7.96 -1.75
N ILE A 76 5.46 6.92 -1.66
CA ILE A 76 5.75 6.17 -0.44
C ILE A 76 7.18 6.43 0.02
N LYS A 77 7.35 6.62 1.33
CA LYS A 77 8.64 6.55 1.99
C LYS A 77 9.01 5.08 2.25
N LEU A 78 9.81 4.50 1.36
CA LEU A 78 10.36 3.16 1.59
C LEU A 78 11.51 3.18 2.59
N ALA A 79 11.61 2.14 3.41
CA ALA A 79 12.72 1.93 4.32
C ALA A 79 14.05 1.82 3.57
N THR A 80 15.11 2.33 4.19
CA THR A 80 16.48 2.27 3.66
C THR A 80 17.33 1.20 4.34
N ASP A 81 16.87 0.69 5.49
CA ASP A 81 17.53 -0.34 6.29
C ASP A 81 16.50 -1.22 7.04
N LYS A 82 16.99 -2.01 8.01
CA LYS A 82 16.20 -3.00 8.77
C LYS A 82 15.22 -2.36 9.76
N ILE A 83 15.36 -1.08 10.08
CA ILE A 83 14.46 -0.33 10.94
C ILE A 83 13.14 -0.09 10.20
N LEU A 84 12.02 -0.28 10.88
CA LEU A 84 10.72 -0.04 10.28
C LEU A 84 10.55 1.44 9.96
N ALA A 85 10.19 1.72 8.71
CA ALA A 85 9.81 3.05 8.25
C ALA A 85 8.34 3.03 7.81
N GLU A 86 7.56 3.95 8.36
CA GLU A 86 6.20 4.23 7.89
C GLU A 86 6.23 4.77 6.46
N SER A 87 5.31 4.29 5.63
CA SER A 87 5.16 4.69 4.23
C SER A 87 4.67 6.14 4.07
N GLY A 88 4.08 6.70 5.13
CA GLY A 88 3.26 7.91 5.10
C GLY A 88 1.78 7.60 4.90
N GLU A 89 0.96 8.63 4.75
CA GLU A 89 -0.44 8.48 4.36
C GLU A 89 -0.62 8.73 2.86
N ILE A 90 -0.92 7.67 2.12
CA ILE A 90 -1.15 7.73 0.68
C ILE A 90 -2.64 7.95 0.46
N ASP A 91 -3.03 9.10 -0.09
CA ASP A 91 -4.41 9.38 -0.49
C ASP A 91 -4.81 8.54 -1.71
N LEU A 92 -5.86 7.73 -1.56
CA LEU A 92 -6.43 6.85 -2.57
C LEU A 92 -7.83 7.30 -3.01
N ALA A 93 -8.33 8.45 -2.57
CA ALA A 93 -9.71 8.88 -2.84
C ALA A 93 -10.03 8.91 -4.35
N LYS A 94 -9.07 9.33 -5.19
CA LYS A 94 -9.23 9.37 -6.66
C LYS A 94 -9.23 7.99 -7.32
N ASN A 95 -8.76 6.96 -6.60
CA ASN A 95 -8.64 5.60 -7.09
C ASN A 95 -9.88 4.75 -6.77
N LEU A 96 -10.74 5.22 -5.86
CA LEU A 96 -12.03 4.61 -5.59
C LEU A 96 -13.01 4.97 -6.72
N VAL A 97 -13.37 3.97 -7.51
CA VAL A 97 -14.38 4.10 -8.56
C VAL A 97 -15.61 3.33 -8.10
N ALA A 98 -16.74 4.02 -7.97
CA ALA A 98 -17.97 3.42 -7.47
C ALA A 98 -18.35 2.15 -8.25
N GLY A 99 -18.54 1.04 -7.53
CA GLY A 99 -18.91 -0.24 -8.12
C GLY A 99 -17.73 -1.01 -8.74
N LYS A 100 -16.50 -0.56 -8.54
CA LYS A 100 -15.29 -1.29 -8.94
C LYS A 100 -14.47 -1.68 -7.72
N PRO A 101 -13.94 -2.92 -7.67
CA PRO A 101 -13.06 -3.30 -6.59
C PRO A 101 -11.77 -2.47 -6.65
N LEU A 102 -11.14 -2.24 -5.50
CA LEU A 102 -9.77 -1.73 -5.43
C LEU A 102 -8.87 -2.80 -4.82
N TYR A 103 -7.80 -3.14 -5.52
CA TYR A 103 -6.77 -4.06 -5.06
C TYR A 103 -5.47 -3.33 -4.77
N LEU A 104 -4.77 -3.78 -3.73
CA LEU A 104 -3.41 -3.38 -3.38
C LEU A 104 -2.48 -4.56 -3.65
N ALA A 105 -1.31 -4.29 -4.24
CA ALA A 105 -0.26 -5.26 -4.43
C ALA A 105 1.11 -4.74 -3.98
N PHE A 106 1.82 -5.57 -3.23
CA PHE A 106 3.27 -5.44 -3.04
C PHE A 106 3.95 -6.37 -4.04
N LYS A 107 4.50 -5.80 -5.11
CA LYS A 107 5.19 -6.55 -6.16
C LYS A 107 6.69 -6.53 -5.88
N TYR A 108 7.27 -7.71 -5.73
CA TYR A 108 8.71 -7.89 -5.76
C TYR A 108 9.18 -8.18 -7.18
N ASN A 109 10.26 -7.52 -7.62
CA ASN A 109 10.89 -7.75 -8.91
C ASN A 109 12.42 -7.66 -8.81
N GLY A 110 13.05 -8.79 -8.51
CA GLY A 110 14.50 -8.92 -8.45
C GLY A 110 15.09 -9.23 -9.82
N GLN A 111 16.15 -8.51 -10.22
CA GLN A 111 16.91 -8.80 -11.44
C GLN A 111 17.92 -9.92 -11.21
N ALA A 112 18.17 -10.71 -12.24
CA ALA A 112 19.26 -11.70 -12.24
C ALA A 112 20.62 -11.03 -12.06
N SER A 113 21.57 -11.71 -11.41
CA SER A 113 22.91 -11.20 -11.17
C SER A 113 23.92 -12.33 -11.03
N THR A 114 25.21 -12.05 -11.23
CA THR A 114 26.28 -13.07 -11.13
C THR A 114 26.58 -13.52 -9.69
N LYS A 115 26.18 -12.72 -8.70
CA LYS A 115 26.25 -13.03 -7.26
C LYS A 115 24.92 -12.62 -6.59
N PRO A 116 24.54 -13.19 -5.44
CA PRO A 116 23.33 -12.81 -4.73
C PRO A 116 23.34 -11.31 -4.39
N SER A 117 22.40 -10.55 -4.95
CA SER A 117 22.32 -9.09 -4.77
C SER A 117 20.91 -8.58 -4.46
N GLN A 118 19.92 -9.46 -4.58
CA GLN A 118 18.51 -9.19 -4.34
C GLN A 118 18.23 -8.96 -2.86
N ARG A 119 17.55 -7.84 -2.54
CA ARG A 119 17.20 -7.45 -1.17
C ARG A 119 16.00 -8.25 -0.66
N GLY A 120 15.92 -8.41 0.66
CA GLY A 120 14.70 -8.84 1.35
C GLY A 120 13.92 -7.63 1.86
N TRP A 121 12.59 -7.72 1.84
CA TRP A 121 11.68 -6.68 2.29
C TRP A 121 10.74 -7.19 3.36
N GLY A 122 10.47 -6.41 4.40
CA GLY A 122 9.40 -6.64 5.36
C GLY A 122 8.27 -5.64 5.14
N ILE A 123 7.02 -6.10 5.18
CA ILE A 123 5.81 -5.26 5.12
C ILE A 123 4.93 -5.62 6.31
N SER A 124 4.51 -4.62 7.10
CA SER A 124 3.64 -4.82 8.26
C SER A 124 2.69 -3.64 8.46
N ASN A 125 1.72 -3.80 9.38
CA ASN A 125 0.77 -2.76 9.76
C ASN A 125 0.07 -2.08 8.58
N VAL A 126 -0.39 -2.86 7.60
CA VAL A 126 -1.11 -2.32 6.45
C VAL A 126 -2.48 -1.85 6.92
N THR A 127 -2.75 -0.56 6.83
CA THR A 127 -3.99 0.06 7.27
C THR A 127 -4.64 0.84 6.14
N ILE A 128 -5.96 0.79 6.09
CA ILE A 128 -6.79 1.65 5.24
C ILE A 128 -7.65 2.48 6.17
N ASN A 129 -7.60 3.80 6.05
CA ASN A 129 -8.62 4.67 6.60
C ASN A 129 -9.69 4.89 5.54
N TYR A 130 -10.93 4.57 5.85
CA TYR A 130 -12.08 4.88 5.01
C TYR A 130 -13.01 5.81 5.76
N LYS A 131 -13.07 7.07 5.31
CA LYS A 131 -13.97 8.09 5.86
C LYS A 131 -13.87 8.29 7.38
N GLY A 132 -12.66 8.21 7.91
CA GLY A 132 -12.36 8.35 9.33
C GLY A 132 -12.26 7.02 10.08
N GLU A 133 -12.66 5.89 9.49
CA GLU A 133 -12.55 4.58 10.12
C GLU A 133 -11.29 3.85 9.64
N THR A 134 -10.34 3.62 10.56
CA THR A 134 -9.11 2.88 10.27
C THR A 134 -9.34 1.37 10.44
N LYS A 135 -9.04 0.61 9.39
CA LYS A 135 -9.01 -0.84 9.38
C LYS A 135 -7.60 -1.33 9.10
N THR A 136 -7.08 -2.20 9.97
CA THR A 136 -5.87 -2.96 9.69
C THR A 136 -6.20 -4.16 8.82
N LEU A 137 -5.46 -4.35 7.73
CA LEU A 137 -5.54 -5.50 6.85
C LEU A 137 -4.66 -6.64 7.41
N PRO A 138 -5.23 -7.79 7.79
CA PRO A 138 -4.46 -8.92 8.29
C PRO A 138 -3.49 -9.44 7.22
N ILE A 139 -2.23 -9.70 7.60
CA ILE A 139 -1.21 -10.24 6.68
C ILE A 139 -1.65 -11.57 6.05
N LYS A 140 -2.39 -12.40 6.80
CA LYS A 140 -2.92 -13.67 6.32
C LYS A 140 -3.83 -13.53 5.08
N ASP A 141 -4.48 -12.38 4.91
CA ASP A 141 -5.45 -12.13 3.84
C ASP A 141 -4.78 -11.84 2.49
N PHE A 142 -3.49 -11.49 2.50
CA PHE A 142 -2.72 -11.35 1.26
C PHE A 142 -2.56 -12.71 0.56
N LYS A 143 -2.88 -12.73 -0.72
CA LYS A 143 -2.62 -13.85 -1.63
C LYS A 143 -1.25 -13.67 -2.23
N ILE A 144 -0.42 -14.70 -2.08
CA ILE A 144 0.94 -14.73 -2.62
C ILE A 144 0.92 -15.48 -3.94
N VAL A 145 1.46 -14.87 -4.99
CA VAL A 145 1.62 -15.48 -6.31
C VAL A 145 3.06 -15.29 -6.77
N ASP A 146 3.75 -16.40 -6.93
CA ASP A 146 5.14 -16.44 -7.35
C ASP A 146 5.26 -16.77 -8.84
N ASN A 147 6.28 -16.23 -9.49
CA ASN A 147 6.71 -16.74 -10.77
C ASN A 147 7.36 -18.12 -10.56
N LYS A 148 6.90 -19.12 -11.32
CA LYS A 148 7.40 -20.50 -11.29
C LYS A 148 8.91 -20.62 -11.55
N GLU A 149 9.49 -19.63 -12.25
CA GLU A 149 10.92 -19.58 -12.57
C GLU A 149 11.78 -18.99 -11.44
N ASN A 150 11.15 -18.52 -10.35
CA ASN A 150 11.87 -18.04 -9.17
C ASN A 150 12.82 -19.13 -8.67
N HIS A 151 13.95 -18.70 -8.10
CA HIS A 151 14.77 -19.61 -7.31
C HIS A 151 13.93 -20.22 -6.18
N GLU A 152 14.14 -21.50 -5.88
CA GLU A 152 13.35 -22.20 -4.87
C GLU A 152 13.35 -21.42 -3.55
N GLY A 153 12.16 -21.23 -2.97
CA GLY A 153 12.01 -20.48 -1.73
C GLY A 153 12.15 -18.96 -1.84
N ALA A 154 12.34 -18.40 -3.04
CA ALA A 154 12.28 -16.97 -3.30
C ALA A 154 10.81 -16.51 -3.44
N THR A 155 10.22 -16.03 -2.35
CA THR A 155 8.79 -15.74 -2.21
C THR A 155 8.49 -14.77 -1.05
N TRP A 156 7.28 -14.23 -1.01
CA TRP A 156 6.72 -13.61 0.19
C TRP A 156 6.32 -14.66 1.22
N ILE A 157 6.90 -14.58 2.42
CA ILE A 157 6.56 -15.42 3.56
C ILE A 157 5.63 -14.63 4.49
N LYS A 158 4.44 -15.16 4.77
CA LYS A 158 3.48 -14.56 5.70
C LYS A 158 3.81 -14.96 7.13
N GLY A 159 4.13 -13.99 7.98
CA GLY A 159 4.11 -14.13 9.44
C GLY A 159 2.77 -13.68 10.03
N ALA A 160 2.70 -13.64 11.37
CA ALA A 160 1.52 -13.14 12.07
C ALA A 160 1.25 -11.65 11.75
N ASP A 161 2.26 -10.79 11.95
CA ASP A 161 2.11 -9.34 11.83
C ASP A 161 2.93 -8.71 10.68
N MET A 162 3.76 -9.52 10.02
CA MET A 162 4.64 -9.06 8.93
C MET A 162 4.76 -10.12 7.85
N MET A 163 4.64 -9.71 6.58
CA MET A 163 5.11 -10.50 5.45
C MET A 163 6.55 -10.12 5.12
N ARG A 164 7.37 -11.09 4.72
CA ARG A 164 8.76 -10.87 4.34
C ARG A 164 9.06 -11.50 2.99
N PHE A 165 9.56 -10.72 2.04
CA PHE A 165 10.14 -11.27 0.84
C PHE A 165 11.51 -11.86 1.19
N ARG A 166 11.66 -13.17 1.00
CA ARG A 166 12.93 -13.87 1.12
C ARG A 166 13.48 -14.05 -0.30
N SER A 167 14.62 -13.46 -0.63
CA SER A 167 15.28 -13.68 -1.92
C SER A 167 15.95 -15.05 -2.03
N ASN A 168 16.19 -15.70 -0.90
CA ASN A 168 16.88 -16.98 -0.78
C ASN A 168 18.21 -17.03 -1.56
N GLN A 169 18.98 -15.93 -1.49
CA GLN A 169 20.24 -15.76 -2.21
C GLN A 169 20.12 -15.98 -3.74
N SER A 170 18.95 -15.72 -4.32
CA SER A 170 18.73 -15.89 -5.75
C SER A 170 19.71 -15.07 -6.58
N VAL A 171 20.30 -15.75 -7.56
CA VAL A 171 21.04 -15.16 -8.70
C VAL A 171 20.17 -15.09 -9.96
N LYS A 172 18.99 -15.72 -9.95
CA LYS A 172 18.00 -15.68 -11.03
C LYS A 172 17.07 -14.48 -10.83
N ALA A 173 16.40 -14.04 -11.88
CA ALA A 173 15.31 -13.08 -11.71
C ALA A 173 14.24 -13.66 -10.78
N SER A 174 13.63 -12.81 -9.95
CA SER A 174 12.57 -13.21 -9.03
C SER A 174 11.38 -12.27 -9.16
N GLU A 175 10.19 -12.81 -9.38
CA GLU A 175 8.95 -12.03 -9.38
C GLU A 175 7.95 -12.67 -8.43
N SER A 176 7.39 -11.87 -7.53
CA SER A 176 6.41 -12.34 -6.55
C SER A 176 5.45 -11.22 -6.19
N TRP A 177 4.17 -11.56 -6.06
CA TRP A 177 3.10 -10.62 -5.80
C TRP A 177 2.40 -10.98 -4.50
N ALA A 178 2.24 -10.00 -3.60
CA ALA A 178 1.35 -10.10 -2.45
C ALA A 178 0.15 -9.16 -2.67
N ILE A 179 -1.03 -9.72 -2.91
CA ILE A 179 -2.21 -8.97 -3.35
C ILE A 179 -3.36 -9.11 -2.34
N VAL A 180 -4.09 -8.01 -2.09
CA VAL A 180 -5.28 -7.98 -1.24
C VAL A 180 -6.34 -7.03 -1.81
N LYS A 181 -7.62 -7.37 -1.63
CA LYS A 181 -8.74 -6.48 -1.95
C LYS A 181 -8.96 -5.49 -0.80
N ILE A 182 -9.07 -4.20 -1.08
CA ILE A 182 -9.15 -3.12 -0.09
C ILE A 182 -10.40 -2.24 -0.19
N GLY A 183 -11.21 -2.37 -1.25
CA GLY A 183 -12.46 -1.61 -1.42
C GLY A 183 -13.37 -2.16 -2.53
N GLU A 184 -14.57 -1.59 -2.63
CA GLU A 184 -15.63 -1.78 -3.64
C GLU A 184 -16.31 -0.45 -3.97
#